data_AF-A0A2E3QVG3-F1
#
_entry.id   AF-A0A2E3QVG3-F1
#
_cell.length_a   1.000
_cell.length_b   1.000
_cell.length_c   1.000
_cell.angle_alpha   90.00
_cell.angle_beta   90.00
_cell.angle_gamma   90.00
#
_symmetry.space_group_name_H-M   'P 1'
#
loop_
_entity.id
_entity.type
_entity.pdbx_description
1 polymer ?
#
loop_
_entity_poly.entity_id
_entity_poly.type
_entity_poly.pdbx_seq_one_letter_code
_entity_poly.pdbx_strand_id
1 'polypeptide(L)'
;MRDHSHPAVAFHAVALVAAARSALQMARQIGDRRAGRDASAQEPEGTVRTDLDALRADLGALVVRLRLRVVVRSPESEAAALAQAFEDRTLLDDLGRTLSVIHQKLLSLYPGVDEEVVETTRRLASEARQRAVSDTYARALADFVARASDLRDALVEAA
;
A
#
# COMPACT_ATOMS: atom_id res chain seq x y z
N MET A 1 -0.90 40.96 -7.69
CA MET A 1 -0.90 40.45 -6.32
C MET A 1 -1.01 38.93 -6.42
N ARG A 2 0.13 38.22 -6.32
CA ARG A 2 0.15 36.74 -6.43
C ARG A 2 -0.23 36.18 -5.07
N ASP A 3 -1.27 35.37 -5.02
CA ASP A 3 -1.77 34.77 -3.78
C ASP A 3 -0.84 33.62 -3.35
N HIS A 4 0.13 33.92 -2.49
CA HIS A 4 1.11 32.93 -1.98
C HIS A 4 0.52 32.09 -0.82
N SER A 5 -0.74 32.34 -0.44
CA SER A 5 -1.41 31.70 0.70
C SER A 5 -1.84 30.25 0.42
N HIS A 6 -2.05 29.89 -0.84
CA HIS A 6 -2.58 28.58 -1.23
C HIS A 6 -1.59 27.39 -1.11
N PRO A 7 -0.33 27.48 -1.58
CA PRO A 7 0.59 26.34 -1.52
C PRO A 7 1.05 26.03 -0.10
N ALA A 8 1.32 27.04 0.73
CA ALA A 8 1.78 26.85 2.12
C ALA A 8 0.75 26.11 2.98
N VAL A 9 -0.54 26.41 2.81
CA VAL A 9 -1.64 25.72 3.51
C VAL A 9 -1.76 24.26 3.03
N ALA A 10 -1.64 24.01 1.73
CA ALA A 10 -1.65 22.65 1.18
C ALA A 10 -0.48 21.81 1.70
N PHE A 11 0.74 22.36 1.73
CA PHE A 11 1.90 21.67 2.31
C PHE A 11 1.74 21.39 3.80
N HIS A 12 1.15 22.32 4.55
CA HIS A 12 0.90 22.12 5.98
C HIS A 12 -0.12 21.01 6.24
N ALA A 13 -1.21 20.97 5.46
CA ALA A 13 -2.20 19.90 5.53
C ALA A 13 -1.58 18.53 5.19
N VAL A 14 -0.77 18.47 4.13
CA VAL A 14 -0.01 17.28 3.73
C VAL A 14 0.93 16.80 4.85
N ALA A 15 1.68 17.72 5.47
CA ALA A 15 2.58 17.39 6.57
C ALA A 15 1.82 16.87 7.81
N LEU A 16 0.68 17.47 8.14
CA LEU A 16 -0.21 17.01 9.21
C LEU A 16 -0.74 15.60 8.96
N VAL A 17 -1.19 15.32 7.73
CA VAL A 17 -1.67 13.98 7.34
C VAL A 17 -0.55 12.96 7.45
N ALA A 18 0.66 13.28 6.96
CA ALA A 18 1.81 12.40 7.06
C ALA A 18 2.21 12.11 8.53
N ALA A 19 2.21 13.13 9.38
CA ALA A 19 2.49 13.00 10.80
C ALA A 19 1.44 12.16 11.53
N ALA A 20 0.15 12.42 11.29
CA ALA A 20 -0.95 11.66 11.87
C ALA A 20 -0.91 10.18 11.48
N ARG A 21 -0.59 9.88 10.22
CA ARG A 21 -0.42 8.51 9.71
C ARG A 21 0.75 7.79 10.38
N SER A 22 1.88 8.48 10.53
CA SER A 22 3.04 7.94 11.25
C SER A 22 2.71 7.65 12.72
N ALA A 23 2.00 8.55 13.38
CA ALA A 23 1.57 8.37 14.77
C ALA A 23 0.61 7.17 14.92
N LEU A 24 -0.39 7.05 14.03
CA LEU A 24 -1.31 5.91 14.02
C LEU A 24 -0.59 4.58 13.83
N GLN A 25 0.43 4.55 12.96
CA GLN A 25 1.26 3.36 12.75
C GLN A 25 2.03 2.96 14.02
N MET A 26 2.71 3.92 14.67
CA MET A 26 3.42 3.63 15.92
C MET A 26 2.46 3.13 17.00
N ALA A 27 1.28 3.73 17.10
CA ALA A 27 0.27 3.30 18.06
C ALA A 27 -0.17 1.85 17.84
N ARG A 28 -0.41 1.43 16.59
CA ARG A 28 -0.75 0.04 16.25
C ARG A 28 0.37 -0.93 16.61
N GLN A 29 1.61 -0.62 16.22
CA GLN A 29 2.77 -1.47 16.54
C GLN A 29 3.02 -1.60 18.05
N ILE A 30 2.75 -0.55 18.82
CA ILE A 30 2.82 -0.60 20.29
C ILE A 30 1.68 -1.46 20.84
N GLY A 31 0.47 -1.31 20.30
CA GLY A 31 -0.69 -2.13 20.67
C GLY A 31 -0.45 -3.62 20.44
N ASP A 32 0.08 -4.00 19.28
CA ASP A 32 0.38 -5.39 18.94
C ASP A 32 1.45 -5.98 19.87
N ARG A 33 2.53 -5.23 20.14
CA ARG A 33 3.55 -5.63 21.12
C ARG A 33 2.99 -5.81 22.52
N ARG A 34 2.11 -4.91 22.98
CA ARG A 34 1.45 -5.01 24.29
C ARG A 34 0.50 -6.20 24.37
N ALA A 35 -0.13 -6.58 23.27
CA ALA A 35 -0.99 -7.75 23.17
C ALA A 35 -0.21 -9.07 23.06
N GLY A 36 1.13 -9.03 23.07
CA GLY A 36 1.97 -10.22 22.89
C GLY A 36 1.86 -10.83 21.48
N ARG A 37 1.34 -10.07 20.50
CA ARG A 37 1.26 -10.51 19.11
C ARG A 37 2.64 -10.33 18.46
N ASP A 38 3.34 -11.44 18.25
CA ASP A 38 4.55 -11.47 17.45
C ASP A 38 4.17 -11.62 15.98
N ALA A 39 4.52 -10.64 15.16
CA ALA A 39 4.24 -10.64 13.72
C ALA A 39 4.96 -11.77 12.96
N SER A 40 5.93 -12.44 13.60
CA SER A 40 6.65 -13.60 13.07
C SER A 40 6.18 -14.94 13.62
N ALA A 41 5.27 -14.95 14.61
CA ALA A 41 4.70 -16.18 15.11
C ALA A 41 3.76 -16.79 14.06
N GLN A 42 3.81 -18.11 13.91
CA GLN A 42 2.85 -18.80 13.05
C GLN A 42 1.45 -18.69 13.64
N GLU A 43 0.51 -18.30 12.79
CA GLU A 43 -0.89 -18.16 13.14
C GLU A 43 -1.72 -19.37 12.70
N PRO A 44 -2.83 -19.69 13.39
CA PRO A 44 -3.71 -20.78 12.98
C PRO A 44 -4.30 -20.55 11.58
N GLU A 45 -4.30 -21.60 10.76
CA GLU A 45 -4.72 -21.55 9.34
C GLU A 45 -6.08 -20.87 9.12
N GLY A 46 -7.09 -21.19 9.93
CA GLY A 46 -8.43 -20.59 9.81
C GLY A 46 -8.45 -19.07 10.03
N THR A 47 -7.66 -18.58 10.99
CA THR A 47 -7.48 -17.13 11.23
C THR A 47 -6.75 -16.49 10.07
N VAL A 48 -5.69 -17.13 9.58
CA VAL A 48 -4.88 -16.63 8.47
C VAL A 48 -5.71 -16.48 7.20
N ARG A 49 -6.54 -17.47 6.85
CA ARG A 49 -7.41 -17.40 5.66
C ARG A 49 -8.44 -16.27 5.76
N THR A 50 -9.07 -16.11 6.92
CA THR A 50 -10.03 -15.01 7.17
C THR A 50 -9.37 -13.64 7.02
N ASP A 51 -8.17 -13.48 7.59
CA ASP A 51 -7.41 -12.24 7.48
C ASP A 51 -6.98 -11.96 6.04
N LEU A 52 -6.56 -12.99 5.29
CA LEU A 52 -6.19 -12.86 3.88
C LEU A 52 -7.37 -12.39 3.02
N ASP A 53 -8.59 -12.87 3.28
CA ASP A 53 -9.79 -12.41 2.57
C ASP A 53 -10.07 -10.91 2.78
N ALA A 54 -9.93 -10.43 4.03
CA ALA A 54 -10.07 -9.02 4.35
C ALA A 54 -8.96 -8.19 3.68
N LEU A 55 -7.72 -8.64 3.78
CA LEU A 55 -6.55 -8.00 3.16
C LEU A 55 -6.66 -7.96 1.63
N ARG A 56 -7.26 -8.96 0.99
CA ARG A 56 -7.55 -8.98 -0.44
C ARG A 56 -8.51 -7.86 -0.83
N ALA A 57 -9.56 -7.62 -0.04
CA ALA A 57 -10.49 -6.53 -0.29
C ALA A 57 -9.79 -5.15 -0.17
N ASP A 58 -8.96 -4.97 0.85
CA ASP A 58 -8.17 -3.75 1.05
C ASP A 58 -7.17 -3.52 -0.09
N LEU A 59 -6.47 -4.58 -0.50
CA LEU A 59 -5.56 -4.56 -1.65
C LEU A 59 -6.30 -4.15 -2.93
N GLY A 60 -7.48 -4.73 -3.18
CA GLY A 60 -8.32 -4.37 -4.32
C GLY A 60 -8.72 -2.90 -4.33
N ALA A 61 -9.12 -2.36 -3.19
CA ALA A 61 -9.47 -0.94 -3.06
C ALA A 61 -8.28 -0.01 -3.37
N LEU A 62 -7.08 -0.36 -2.89
CA LEU A 62 -5.85 0.39 -3.17
C LEU A 62 -5.50 0.35 -4.67
N VAL A 63 -5.57 -0.83 -5.30
CA VAL A 63 -5.30 -1.01 -6.73
C VAL A 63 -6.27 -0.21 -7.58
N VAL A 64 -7.57 -0.21 -7.26
CA VAL A 64 -8.58 0.59 -7.98
C VAL A 64 -8.26 2.08 -7.90
N ARG A 65 -7.90 2.59 -6.71
CA ARG A 65 -7.51 4.00 -6.55
C ARG A 65 -6.28 4.35 -7.39
N LEU A 66 -5.26 3.51 -7.39
CA LEU A 66 -4.06 3.69 -8.23
C LEU A 66 -4.39 3.61 -9.73
N ARG A 67 -5.28 2.70 -10.16
CA ARG A 67 -5.75 2.61 -11.55
C ARG A 67 -6.47 3.87 -11.99
N LEU A 68 -7.39 4.38 -11.18
CA LEU A 68 -8.09 5.63 -11.46
C LEU A 68 -7.10 6.78 -11.65
N ARG A 69 -6.01 6.82 -10.87
CA ARG A 69 -4.96 7.84 -10.98
C ARG A 69 -4.18 7.76 -12.30
N VAL A 70 -4.00 6.57 -12.87
CA VAL A 70 -3.37 6.41 -14.21
C VAL A 70 -4.27 6.91 -15.33
N VAL A 71 -5.60 6.79 -15.18
CA VAL A 71 -6.57 7.14 -16.22
C VAL A 71 -6.97 8.63 -16.18
N VAL A 72 -6.98 9.25 -14.99
CA VAL A 72 -7.32 10.66 -14.83
C VAL A 72 -6.20 11.55 -15.38
N ARG A 73 -6.55 12.50 -16.25
CA ARG A 73 -5.63 13.43 -16.94
C ARG A 73 -4.77 14.26 -15.98
N SER A 74 -3.67 14.78 -16.52
CA SER A 74 -2.69 15.60 -15.83
C SER A 74 -3.30 16.76 -15.04
N PRO A 75 -2.76 17.05 -13.85
CA PRO A 75 -3.24 18.09 -12.94
C PRO A 75 -3.26 19.47 -13.60
N GLU A 76 -4.32 20.24 -13.33
CA GLU A 76 -4.55 21.58 -13.93
C GLU A 76 -3.64 22.68 -13.33
N SER A 77 -2.96 22.40 -12.22
CA SER A 77 -2.04 23.33 -11.55
C SER A 77 -0.90 22.61 -10.85
N GLU A 78 0.16 23.34 -10.51
CA GLU A 78 1.29 22.83 -9.72
C GLU A 78 0.86 22.33 -8.33
N ALA A 79 -0.06 23.05 -7.66
CA ALA A 79 -0.61 22.63 -6.38
C ALA A 79 -1.40 21.32 -6.49
N ALA A 80 -2.18 21.15 -7.57
CA ALA A 80 -2.88 19.89 -7.85
C ALA A 80 -1.89 18.75 -8.16
N ALA A 81 -0.78 19.05 -8.85
CA ALA A 81 0.26 18.07 -9.14
C ALA A 81 0.97 17.58 -7.87
N LEU A 82 1.26 18.49 -6.94
CA LEU A 82 1.86 18.17 -5.65
C LEU A 82 0.90 17.36 -4.77
N ALA A 83 -0.37 17.74 -4.71
CA ALA A 83 -1.39 16.99 -3.98
C ALA A 83 -1.54 15.57 -4.54
N GLN A 84 -1.59 15.43 -5.86
CA GLN A 84 -1.66 14.14 -6.53
C GLN A 84 -0.41 13.29 -6.23
N ALA A 85 0.79 13.85 -6.35
CA ALA A 85 2.03 13.12 -6.04
C ALA A 85 2.07 12.66 -4.57
N PHE A 86 1.58 13.46 -3.63
CA PHE A 86 1.48 13.07 -2.23
C PHE A 86 0.48 11.92 -2.02
N GLU A 87 -0.72 12.02 -2.59
CA GLU A 87 -1.73 10.99 -2.49
C GLU A 87 -1.26 9.67 -3.08
N ASP A 88 -0.63 9.73 -4.26
CA ASP A 88 -0.13 8.53 -4.90
C ASP A 88 0.97 7.87 -4.04
N ARG A 89 1.89 8.66 -3.46
CA ARG A 89 2.93 8.13 -2.55
C ARG A 89 2.31 7.47 -1.33
N THR A 90 1.25 8.08 -0.82
CA THR A 90 0.47 7.55 0.31
C THR A 90 -0.17 6.21 -0.05
N LEU A 91 -0.77 6.10 -1.24
CA LEU A 91 -1.37 4.86 -1.73
C LEU A 91 -0.33 3.76 -1.96
N LEU A 92 0.87 4.10 -2.46
CA LEU A 92 1.96 3.15 -2.64
C LEU A 92 2.55 2.66 -1.30
N ASP A 93 2.69 3.54 -0.30
CA ASP A 93 3.10 3.14 1.04
C ASP A 93 2.05 2.21 1.69
N ASP A 94 0.76 2.55 1.59
CA ASP A 94 -0.33 1.69 2.06
C ASP A 94 -0.31 0.33 1.36
N LEU A 95 -0.13 0.31 0.05
CA LEU A 95 -0.01 -0.92 -0.73
C LEU A 95 1.17 -1.79 -0.27
N GLY A 96 2.36 -1.19 -0.12
CA GLY A 96 3.56 -1.92 0.31
C GLY A 96 3.41 -2.52 1.71
N ARG A 97 2.68 -1.83 2.60
CA ARG A 97 2.36 -2.33 3.94
C ARG A 97 1.39 -3.49 3.89
N THR A 98 0.26 -3.35 3.20
CA THR A 98 -0.75 -4.40 3.05
C THR A 98 -0.12 -5.67 2.46
N LEU A 99 0.70 -5.53 1.41
CA LEU A 99 1.41 -6.66 0.81
C LEU A 99 2.40 -7.32 1.77
N SER A 100 3.03 -6.58 2.68
CA SER A 100 3.92 -7.21 3.67
C SER A 100 3.17 -7.98 4.74
N VAL A 101 1.99 -7.50 5.14
CA VAL A 101 1.12 -8.27 6.05
C VAL A 101 0.67 -9.56 5.35
N ILE A 102 0.21 -9.46 4.09
CA ILE A 102 -0.14 -10.63 3.28
C ILE A 102 1.03 -11.61 3.19
N HIS A 103 2.25 -11.13 2.91
CA HIS A 103 3.43 -11.99 2.83
C HIS A 103 3.68 -12.76 4.14
N GLN A 104 3.59 -12.10 5.30
CA GLN A 104 3.75 -12.79 6.60
C GLN A 104 2.64 -13.82 6.85
N LYS A 105 1.41 -13.50 6.47
CA LYS A 105 0.27 -14.44 6.54
C LYS A 105 0.50 -15.67 5.66
N LEU A 106 0.97 -15.47 4.43
CA LEU A 106 1.30 -16.58 3.52
C LEU A 106 2.42 -17.49 4.07
N LEU A 107 3.42 -16.92 4.76
CA LEU A 107 4.47 -17.73 5.43
C LEU A 107 3.91 -18.63 6.55
N SER A 108 2.81 -18.23 7.20
CA SER A 108 2.14 -19.09 8.20
C SER A 108 1.42 -20.28 7.59
N LEU A 109 1.11 -20.22 6.29
CA LEU A 109 0.45 -21.31 5.55
C LEU A 109 1.45 -22.23 4.83
N TYR A 110 2.75 -21.90 4.82
CA TYR A 110 3.76 -22.72 4.16
C TYR A 110 3.89 -24.11 4.82
N PRO A 111 4.03 -25.21 4.04
CA PRO A 111 4.18 -25.29 2.58
C PRO A 111 2.86 -25.44 1.80
N GLY A 112 1.70 -25.19 2.42
CA GLY A 112 0.38 -25.33 1.78
C GLY A 112 0.00 -24.26 0.76
N VAL A 113 0.93 -23.37 0.38
CA VAL A 113 0.73 -22.30 -0.60
C VAL A 113 1.90 -22.28 -1.58
N ASP A 114 1.63 -21.92 -2.83
CA ASP A 114 2.63 -21.80 -3.87
C ASP A 114 3.73 -20.78 -3.50
N GLU A 115 4.99 -21.21 -3.63
CA GLU A 115 6.18 -20.39 -3.40
C GLU A 115 6.22 -19.15 -4.32
N GLU A 116 5.72 -19.27 -5.55
CA GLU A 116 5.68 -18.15 -6.49
C GLU A 116 4.81 -17.00 -5.98
N VAL A 117 3.68 -17.32 -5.32
CA VAL A 117 2.77 -16.31 -4.72
C VAL A 117 3.45 -15.62 -3.54
N VAL A 118 4.13 -16.39 -2.68
CA VAL A 118 4.88 -15.87 -1.53
C VAL A 118 5.95 -14.88 -2.00
N GLU A 119 6.74 -15.26 -3.00
CA GLU A 119 7.86 -14.46 -3.51
C GLU A 119 7.38 -13.24 -4.31
N THR A 120 6.34 -13.38 -5.13
CA THR A 120 5.74 -12.26 -5.88
C THR A 120 5.20 -11.20 -4.92
N THR A 121 4.53 -11.62 -3.86
CA THR A 121 4.03 -10.70 -2.82
C THR A 121 5.19 -9.93 -2.16
N ARG A 122 6.30 -10.60 -1.83
CA ARG A 122 7.50 -9.98 -1.25
C ARG A 122 8.14 -8.94 -2.18
N ARG A 123 8.24 -9.27 -3.47
CA ARG A 123 8.78 -8.36 -4.50
C ARG A 123 7.91 -7.12 -4.66
N LEU A 124 6.60 -7.30 -4.83
CA LEU A 124 5.67 -6.16 -4.98
C LEU A 124 5.63 -5.28 -3.73
N ALA A 125 5.71 -5.85 -2.52
CA ALA A 125 5.82 -5.07 -1.30
C ALA A 125 7.08 -4.18 -1.28
N SER A 126 8.21 -4.73 -1.74
CA SER A 126 9.49 -4.01 -1.80
C SER A 126 9.46 -2.91 -2.87
N GLU A 127 8.93 -3.24 -4.05
CA GLU A 127 8.76 -2.32 -5.17
C GLU A 127 7.81 -1.15 -4.84
N ALA A 128 6.68 -1.42 -4.18
CA ALA A 128 5.72 -0.39 -3.79
C ALA A 128 6.38 0.65 -2.86
N ARG A 129 7.15 0.18 -1.86
CA ARG A 129 7.91 1.05 -0.95
C ARG A 129 8.97 1.86 -1.67
N GLN A 130 9.72 1.24 -2.59
CA GLN A 130 10.73 1.95 -3.37
C GLN A 130 10.09 3.07 -4.21
N ARG A 131 8.95 2.80 -4.84
CA ARG A 131 8.22 3.80 -5.64
C ARG A 131 7.58 4.89 -4.78
N ALA A 132 7.12 4.57 -3.56
CA ALA A 132 6.58 5.57 -2.63
C ALA A 132 7.60 6.65 -2.23
N VAL A 133 8.89 6.34 -2.30
CA VAL A 133 9.99 7.26 -1.93
C VAL A 133 10.70 7.84 -3.16
N SER A 134 10.48 7.27 -4.36
CA SER A 134 11.14 7.72 -5.59
C SER A 134 10.49 9.00 -6.16
N ASP A 135 11.32 9.92 -6.66
CA ASP A 135 10.88 11.14 -7.37
C ASP A 135 10.47 10.86 -8.84
N THR A 136 10.63 9.64 -9.33
CA THR A 136 10.43 9.26 -10.75
C THR A 136 8.99 8.78 -11.03
N TYR A 137 8.02 9.65 -10.84
CA TYR A 137 6.64 9.23 -10.52
C TYR A 137 5.73 8.87 -11.72
N ALA A 138 5.94 9.42 -12.92
CA ALA A 138 4.87 9.45 -13.93
C ALA A 138 4.78 8.27 -14.92
N ARG A 139 5.86 7.49 -15.17
CA ARG A 139 5.85 6.42 -16.19
C ARG A 139 5.93 4.99 -15.63
N ALA A 140 6.45 4.81 -14.43
CA ALA A 140 6.62 3.48 -13.82
C ALA A 140 5.37 2.94 -13.11
N LEU A 141 4.31 3.75 -12.97
CA LEU A 141 3.10 3.41 -12.23
C LEU A 141 2.16 2.49 -13.03
N ALA A 142 2.04 2.67 -14.35
CA ALA A 142 1.15 1.88 -15.19
C ALA A 142 1.53 0.38 -15.21
N ASP A 143 2.82 0.08 -15.44
CA ASP A 143 3.33 -1.31 -15.47
C ASP A 143 3.25 -1.98 -14.10
N PHE A 144 3.42 -1.21 -13.02
CA PHE A 144 3.28 -1.72 -11.67
C PHE A 144 1.81 -2.03 -11.34
N VAL A 145 0.89 -1.14 -11.70
CA VAL A 145 -0.54 -1.32 -11.49
C VAL A 145 -1.10 -2.50 -12.30
N ALA A 146 -0.60 -2.72 -13.52
CA ALA A 146 -0.95 -3.91 -14.31
C ALA A 146 -0.57 -5.20 -13.55
N ARG A 147 0.70 -5.34 -13.15
CA ARG A 147 1.18 -6.53 -12.41
C ARG A 147 0.47 -6.74 -11.07
N ALA A 148 0.17 -5.68 -10.33
CA ALA A 148 -0.57 -5.78 -9.08
C ALA A 148 -2.02 -6.29 -9.28
N SER A 149 -2.59 -6.04 -10.45
CA SER A 149 -3.94 -6.49 -10.78
C SER A 149 -3.96 -7.94 -11.24
N ASP A 150 -2.96 -8.36 -12.01
CA ASP A 150 -2.80 -9.76 -12.41
C ASP A 150 -2.64 -10.66 -11.17
N LEU A 151 -1.88 -10.20 -10.16
CA LEU A 151 -1.76 -10.91 -8.88
C LEU A 151 -3.11 -11.01 -8.13
N ARG A 152 -3.91 -9.94 -8.10
CA ARG A 152 -5.23 -9.96 -7.46
C ARG A 152 -6.10 -11.07 -8.06
N ASP A 153 -6.06 -11.25 -9.37
CA ASP A 153 -6.85 -12.27 -10.07
C ASP A 153 -6.33 -13.69 -9.77
N ALA A 154 -5.01 -13.88 -9.70
CA ALA A 154 -4.42 -15.15 -9.28
C ALA A 154 -4.78 -15.55 -7.84
N LEU A 155 -4.93 -14.58 -6.92
CA LEU A 155 -5.36 -14.85 -5.53
C LEU A 155 -6.80 -15.36 -5.41
N VAL A 156 -7.62 -15.25 -6.46
CA VAL A 156 -8.96 -15.86 -6.50
C VAL A 156 -8.88 -17.37 -6.72
N GLU A 157 -7.87 -17.85 -7.44
CA GLU A 157 -7.68 -19.26 -7.75
C GLU A 157 -7.01 -20.04 -6.59
N ALA A 158 -6.36 -19.32 -5.68
CA ALA A 158 -5.65 -19.88 -4.53
C ALA A 158 -6.46 -19.94 -3.22
N ALA A 159 -7.67 -19.37 -3.20
CA ALA A 159 -8.59 -19.36 -2.05
C ALA A 159 -9.61 -20.51 -2.14
#